data_AF-A0A1G7GTJ7-F1
#
_entry.id   AF-A0A1G7GTJ7-F1
#
_cell.length_a   1.000
_cell.length_b   1.000
_cell.length_c   1.000
_cell.angle_alpha   90.00
_cell.angle_beta   90.00
_cell.angle_gamma   90.00
#
_symmetry.space_group_name_H-M   'P 1'
#
loop_
_entity.id
_entity.type
_entity.pdbx_description
1 polymer ?
#
loop_
_entity_poly.entity_id
_entity_poly.type
_entity_poly.pdbx_seq_one_letter_code
_entity_poly.pdbx_strand_id
1 'polypeptide(L)'
;MKHILVFNHKLTVVFALLFSAILFAQDSYKESFSVSKDAVVTVNVSYADVVFETWNKNTVEVEAFIEGVNLSEKEKKDIFNNWNLDVLGNSKKVMITSKSGDVWDGLESSTSIESRALEGLKGLEALKDMPILKELKNMDWNVTIPDVPDYEKFPNWPFTKERPKVTSDAGTINFNFNDHNGYTFNRSVYEKNKEAYVAKLNKKYNKNVSVRETDAWLRDVDSWAEGFEKVMENWGEKFGKEFEVKFGPEFEKQMEEWGENFGKSMESWGENFGKSMEAWGENFGKEMEKWAEQFDEEGNNYSKEVITDAHGNKTISIQTSKSSSRKKSKAKKKIIIRMPKGTKTDINIRHGEVKMADVYNINATLNYAPFVANSIDGGESLINASYGPVSVNNWVNGVLKVNYVEDCKLNTVRDINLQANSSNVIVNTLEKTGILVGSFGNLFIGKVAPDFSTVDISLENTDATLSIPNTAFSFYFNGKKSPFSAPASLEIDKNVSGGRVLLNGFYKASNSLKKFNINASYSNVTLQN
;
A
#
# COMPACT_ATOMS: atom_id res chain seq x y z
N MET A 1 12.34 -73.69 45.28
CA MET A 1 10.91 -73.34 45.48
C MET A 1 10.81 -71.82 45.30
N LYS A 2 10.54 -71.26 44.12
CA LYS A 2 9.30 -71.19 43.30
C LYS A 2 8.11 -70.50 43.99
N HIS A 3 7.54 -69.56 43.21
CA HIS A 3 6.27 -68.78 43.29
C HIS A 3 6.33 -67.43 44.03
N ILE A 4 6.24 -66.24 43.39
CA ILE A 4 5.31 -65.63 42.37
C ILE A 4 4.05 -65.01 43.00
N LEU A 5 3.91 -63.69 42.78
CA LEU A 5 2.68 -62.88 42.51
C LEU A 5 3.15 -61.42 42.26
N VAL A 6 3.41 -60.95 41.03
CA VAL A 6 2.53 -60.40 39.97
C VAL A 6 1.40 -59.48 40.46
N PHE A 7 1.52 -58.18 40.13
CA PHE A 7 0.53 -57.18 39.64
C PHE A 7 1.13 -55.78 39.93
N ASN A 8 1.18 -54.75 39.07
CA ASN A 8 0.48 -54.50 37.82
C ASN A 8 1.22 -53.38 37.03
N HIS A 9 1.69 -53.67 35.82
CA HIS A 9 2.22 -52.68 34.87
C HIS A 9 1.08 -51.84 34.28
N LYS A 10 0.66 -50.75 34.94
CA LYS A 10 -0.33 -49.82 34.37
C LYS A 10 -0.12 -48.31 34.66
N LEU A 11 1.06 -47.85 35.07
CA LEU A 11 1.28 -46.41 35.27
C LEU A 11 2.61 -45.86 34.72
N THR A 12 3.21 -46.52 33.74
CA THR A 12 4.47 -46.06 33.12
C THR A 12 4.40 -45.94 31.59
N VAL A 13 3.21 -46.03 31.00
CA VAL A 13 2.98 -45.91 29.53
C VAL A 13 2.10 -44.70 29.16
N VAL A 14 1.59 -43.93 30.12
CA VAL A 14 0.75 -42.74 29.82
C VAL A 14 1.52 -41.41 29.88
N PHE A 15 2.72 -41.36 30.46
CA PHE A 15 3.54 -40.13 30.49
C PHE A 15 4.67 -40.07 29.44
N ALA A 16 4.84 -41.13 28.65
CA ALA A 16 5.81 -41.20 27.54
C ALA A 16 5.17 -40.99 26.14
N LEU A 17 3.90 -40.60 26.08
CA LEU A 17 3.14 -40.32 24.85
C LEU A 17 2.68 -38.86 24.70
N LEU A 18 3.25 -37.93 25.48
CA LEU A 18 3.02 -36.48 25.34
C LEU A 18 4.21 -35.71 24.73
N PHE A 19 5.24 -36.43 24.26
CA PHE A 19 6.38 -35.86 23.53
C PHE A 19 6.68 -36.57 22.20
N SER A 20 5.69 -37.20 21.59
CA SER A 20 5.71 -37.36 20.13
C SER A 20 5.23 -36.05 19.53
N ALA A 21 6.17 -35.13 19.32
CA ALA A 21 6.03 -34.12 18.28
C ALA A 21 5.85 -34.92 16.97
N ILE A 22 4.60 -35.21 16.63
CA ILE A 22 4.28 -35.60 15.29
C ILE A 22 4.54 -34.34 14.48
N LEU A 23 5.68 -34.35 13.80
CA LEU A 23 5.91 -33.68 12.53
C LEU A 23 4.74 -34.07 11.61
N PHE A 24 3.59 -33.43 11.79
CA PHE A 24 2.56 -33.43 10.76
C PHE A 24 3.08 -32.51 9.68
N ALA A 25 3.50 -33.11 8.57
CA ALA A 25 3.82 -32.41 7.35
C ALA A 25 2.68 -31.41 7.03
N GLN A 26 3.00 -30.12 7.04
CA GLN A 26 2.05 -29.05 6.74
C GLN A 26 1.88 -28.93 5.22
N ASP A 27 0.73 -29.33 4.70
CA ASP A 27 0.26 -28.95 3.36
C ASP A 27 -0.27 -27.49 3.32
N SER A 28 -0.26 -26.83 4.48
CA SER A 28 -0.69 -25.45 4.71
C SER A 28 0.08 -24.84 5.87
N TYR A 29 0.53 -23.60 5.72
CA TYR A 29 1.07 -22.78 6.80
C TYR A 29 -0.06 -22.14 7.60
N LYS A 30 0.09 -22.09 8.93
CA LYS A 30 -0.85 -21.39 9.80
C LYS A 30 -0.13 -20.85 11.03
N GLU A 31 -0.22 -19.54 11.24
CA GLU A 31 0.36 -18.87 12.41
C GLU A 31 -0.53 -17.73 12.91
N SER A 32 -0.48 -17.45 14.20
CA SER A 32 -1.28 -16.41 14.85
C SER A 32 -0.45 -15.53 15.77
N PHE A 33 -0.66 -14.21 15.67
CA PHE A 33 0.03 -13.18 16.43
C PHE A 33 -0.97 -12.40 17.27
N SER A 34 -0.71 -12.25 18.58
CA SER A 34 -1.47 -11.31 19.41
C SER A 34 -1.07 -9.89 19.08
N VAL A 35 -2.03 -9.03 18.75
CA VAL A 35 -1.79 -7.66 18.27
C VAL A 35 -2.49 -6.61 19.12
N SER A 36 -1.89 -5.42 19.18
CA SER A 36 -2.48 -4.23 19.77
C SER A 36 -3.50 -3.59 18.82
N LYS A 37 -4.28 -2.64 19.33
CA LYS A 37 -5.34 -1.97 18.56
C LYS A 37 -4.81 -1.23 17.33
N ASP A 38 -3.59 -0.71 17.41
CA ASP A 38 -2.96 0.11 16.37
C ASP A 38 -1.97 -0.69 15.50
N ALA A 39 -2.13 -2.02 15.47
CA ALA A 39 -1.23 -2.87 14.71
C ALA A 39 -1.37 -2.65 13.20
N VAL A 40 -0.26 -2.85 12.49
CA VAL A 40 -0.18 -2.76 11.03
C VAL A 40 0.08 -4.14 10.44
N VAL A 41 -0.71 -4.54 9.44
CA VAL A 41 -0.46 -5.75 8.65
C VAL A 41 0.16 -5.33 7.32
N THR A 42 1.36 -5.83 7.04
CA THR A 42 2.09 -5.54 5.81
C THR A 42 2.23 -6.77 4.94
N VAL A 43 1.83 -6.70 3.68
CA VAL A 43 1.88 -7.82 2.74
C VAL A 43 2.66 -7.42 1.49
N ASN A 44 3.76 -8.11 1.20
CA ASN A 44 4.51 -7.94 -0.04
C ASN A 44 4.66 -9.30 -0.73
N VAL A 45 3.77 -9.59 -1.68
CA VAL A 45 3.73 -10.90 -2.33
C VAL A 45 3.52 -10.80 -3.83
N SER A 46 4.11 -11.76 -4.55
CA SER A 46 3.95 -11.91 -5.98
C SER A 46 3.42 -13.30 -6.32
N TYR A 47 2.57 -13.39 -7.35
CA TYR A 47 2.03 -14.66 -7.84
C TYR A 47 1.21 -15.44 -6.80
N ALA A 48 0.48 -14.73 -5.93
CA ALA A 48 -0.37 -15.33 -4.89
C ALA A 48 -1.70 -14.58 -4.74
N ASP A 49 -2.78 -15.34 -4.56
CA ASP A 49 -4.10 -14.82 -4.23
C ASP A 49 -4.15 -14.52 -2.71
N VAL A 50 -4.52 -13.30 -2.32
CA VAL A 50 -4.56 -12.84 -0.93
C VAL A 50 -5.99 -12.46 -0.54
N VAL A 51 -6.49 -13.06 0.54
CA VAL A 51 -7.84 -12.83 1.07
C VAL A 51 -7.73 -12.28 2.48
N PHE A 52 -8.36 -11.14 2.74
CA PHE A 52 -8.42 -10.52 4.05
C PHE A 52 -9.82 -10.68 4.66
N GLU A 53 -9.86 -11.23 5.87
CA GLU A 53 -11.07 -11.37 6.68
C GLU A 53 -10.90 -10.55 7.97
N THR A 54 -11.97 -9.89 8.41
CA THR A 54 -11.95 -9.14 9.67
C THR A 54 -12.76 -9.83 10.76
N TRP A 55 -12.33 -9.70 12.02
CA TRP A 55 -13.01 -10.28 13.17
C TRP A 55 -12.90 -9.42 14.44
N ASN A 56 -13.62 -9.83 15.49
CA ASN A 56 -13.60 -9.19 16.80
C ASN A 56 -12.63 -9.92 17.77
N LYS A 57 -11.39 -10.14 17.34
CA LYS A 57 -10.31 -10.73 18.16
C LYS A 57 -9.05 -9.88 18.04
N ASN A 58 -8.26 -9.77 19.10
CA ASN A 58 -6.99 -9.03 19.14
C ASN A 58 -5.82 -9.88 18.61
N THR A 59 -6.06 -10.60 17.52
CA THR A 59 -5.08 -11.52 16.92
C THR A 59 -5.12 -11.38 15.42
N VAL A 60 -3.95 -11.44 14.78
CA VAL A 60 -3.84 -11.64 13.33
C VAL A 60 -3.47 -13.10 13.09
N GLU A 61 -4.23 -13.80 12.28
CA GLU A 61 -3.95 -15.17 11.85
C GLU A 61 -3.63 -15.18 10.35
N VAL A 62 -2.53 -15.82 9.98
CA VAL A 62 -2.10 -16.00 8.59
C VAL A 62 -2.17 -17.48 8.27
N GLU A 63 -2.94 -17.83 7.25
CA GLU A 63 -3.07 -19.18 6.71
C GLU A 63 -2.63 -19.16 5.24
N ALA A 64 -1.69 -20.00 4.83
CA ALA A 64 -1.21 -20.05 3.44
C ALA A 64 -1.14 -21.47 2.92
N PHE A 65 -1.57 -21.71 1.68
CA PHE A 65 -1.63 -23.05 1.11
C PHE A 65 -1.63 -23.03 -0.42
N ILE A 66 -1.43 -24.20 -1.03
CA ILE A 66 -1.50 -24.40 -2.48
C ILE A 66 -2.88 -24.97 -2.85
N GLU A 67 -3.66 -24.20 -3.61
CA GLU A 67 -4.93 -24.62 -4.18
C GLU A 67 -4.72 -25.11 -5.61
N GLY A 68 -5.24 -26.27 -6.00
CA GLY A 68 -5.05 -26.77 -7.35
C GLY A 68 -5.82 -28.03 -7.67
N VAL A 69 -6.15 -28.22 -8.95
CA VAL A 69 -6.90 -29.39 -9.43
C VAL A 69 -5.91 -30.49 -9.82
N ASN A 70 -6.11 -31.70 -9.32
CA ASN A 70 -5.29 -32.88 -9.61
C ASN A 70 -3.80 -32.72 -9.24
N LEU A 71 -3.50 -32.07 -8.12
CA LEU A 71 -2.15 -32.05 -7.52
C LEU A 71 -2.06 -33.11 -6.42
N SER A 72 -1.02 -33.92 -6.44
CA SER A 72 -0.65 -34.79 -5.32
C SER A 72 -0.13 -33.97 -4.14
N GLU A 73 -0.18 -34.53 -2.93
CA GLU A 73 0.35 -33.86 -1.72
C GLU A 73 1.85 -33.58 -1.83
N LYS A 74 2.60 -34.45 -2.52
CA LYS A 74 4.02 -34.21 -2.79
C LYS A 74 4.24 -32.98 -3.68
N GLU A 75 3.46 -32.85 -4.75
CA GLU A 75 3.55 -31.67 -5.65
C GLU A 75 3.16 -30.39 -4.93
N LYS A 76 2.12 -30.40 -4.09
CA LYS A 76 1.75 -29.23 -3.28
C LYS A 76 2.87 -28.83 -2.33
N LYS A 77 3.48 -29.80 -1.66
CA LYS A 77 4.61 -29.55 -0.73
C LYS A 77 5.83 -28.99 -1.45
N ASP A 78 6.18 -29.53 -2.62
CA ASP A 78 7.31 -29.03 -3.41
C ASP A 78 7.05 -27.58 -3.88
N ILE A 79 5.82 -27.27 -4.30
CA ILE A 79 5.44 -25.90 -4.69
C ILE A 79 5.43 -24.96 -3.49
N PHE A 80 4.95 -25.41 -2.33
CA PHE A 80 4.90 -24.62 -1.10
C PHE A 80 6.31 -24.30 -0.59
N ASN A 81 7.21 -25.30 -0.55
CA ASN A 81 8.59 -25.11 -0.14
C ASN A 81 9.34 -24.12 -1.05
N ASN A 82 9.04 -24.12 -2.35
CA ASN A 82 9.63 -23.21 -3.33
C ASN A 82 8.96 -21.82 -3.36
N TRP A 83 7.91 -21.58 -2.58
CA TRP A 83 7.26 -20.28 -2.51
C TRP A 83 8.11 -19.27 -1.70
N ASN A 84 8.97 -19.73 -0.78
CA ASN A 84 9.76 -18.88 0.12
C ASN A 84 8.89 -17.82 0.81
N LEU A 85 7.82 -18.28 1.45
CA LEU A 85 6.91 -17.44 2.22
C LEU A 85 7.48 -17.23 3.63
N ASP A 86 7.70 -15.98 4.00
CA ASP A 86 8.11 -15.55 5.33
C ASP A 86 6.95 -14.81 6.01
N VAL A 87 6.62 -15.22 7.23
CA VAL A 87 5.62 -14.56 8.07
C VAL A 87 6.27 -14.22 9.40
N LEU A 88 6.31 -12.93 9.74
CA LEU A 88 6.90 -12.41 10.97
C LEU A 88 5.88 -11.53 11.67
N GLY A 89 5.80 -11.57 13.00
CA GLY A 89 4.83 -10.74 13.70
C GLY A 89 5.13 -10.49 15.17
N ASN A 90 4.67 -9.34 15.64
CA ASN A 90 4.64 -8.95 17.04
C ASN A 90 3.37 -8.14 17.33
N SER A 91 3.27 -7.56 18.53
CA SER A 91 2.07 -6.82 18.94
C SER A 91 1.78 -5.55 18.13
N LYS A 92 2.75 -5.01 17.38
CA LYS A 92 2.60 -3.79 16.58
C LYS A 92 2.53 -4.04 15.09
N LYS A 93 3.14 -5.12 14.58
CA LYS A 93 3.25 -5.36 13.14
C LYS A 93 3.22 -6.84 12.83
N VAL A 94 2.50 -7.22 11.78
CA VAL A 94 2.58 -8.54 11.15
C VAL A 94 2.98 -8.34 9.69
N MET A 95 4.02 -9.03 9.25
CA MET A 95 4.63 -8.92 7.95
C MET A 95 4.57 -10.26 7.23
N ILE A 96 4.05 -10.26 6.00
CA ILE A 96 3.94 -11.41 5.12
C ILE A 96 4.69 -11.07 3.84
N THR A 97 5.74 -11.82 3.52
CA THR A 97 6.57 -11.61 2.33
C THR A 97 6.80 -12.90 1.57
N SER A 98 6.88 -12.87 0.23
CA SER A 98 7.26 -14.05 -0.56
C SER A 98 8.41 -13.75 -1.51
N LYS A 99 9.52 -14.50 -1.39
CA LYS A 99 10.66 -14.41 -2.32
C LYS A 99 10.45 -15.35 -3.51
N SER A 100 9.56 -15.00 -4.44
CA SER A 100 9.54 -15.69 -5.74
C SER A 100 10.82 -15.30 -6.48
N GLY A 101 11.70 -16.28 -6.69
CA GLY A 101 13.04 -16.10 -7.25
C GLY A 101 13.06 -15.25 -8.51
N ASP A 102 13.44 -13.99 -8.33
CA ASP A 102 14.18 -13.14 -9.24
C ASP A 102 14.67 -11.95 -8.38
N VAL A 103 15.99 -11.85 -8.22
CA VAL A 103 16.81 -10.63 -8.09
C VAL A 103 16.11 -9.34 -7.62
N TRP A 104 15.51 -9.32 -6.42
CA TRP A 104 15.06 -8.06 -5.79
C TRP A 104 15.41 -7.92 -4.31
N ASP A 105 15.81 -9.00 -3.64
CA ASP A 105 16.23 -9.00 -2.22
C ASP A 105 17.61 -8.34 -1.98
N GLY A 106 18.24 -7.82 -3.04
CA GLY A 106 19.49 -7.04 -2.99
C GLY A 106 19.41 -5.69 -3.69
N LEU A 107 18.20 -5.17 -3.97
CA LEU A 107 17.98 -3.99 -4.81
C LEU A 107 17.12 -2.87 -4.17
N GLU A 108 16.68 -3.02 -2.91
CA GLU A 108 15.95 -1.96 -2.20
C GLU A 108 16.80 -1.20 -1.17
N SER A 109 18.11 -1.45 -1.12
CA SER A 109 19.09 -0.45 -0.69
C SER A 109 19.77 0.12 -1.94
N SER A 110 19.30 1.29 -2.37
CA SER A 110 19.89 2.15 -3.42
C SER A 110 20.08 1.53 -4.83
N THR A 111 19.43 2.18 -5.81
CA THR A 111 19.93 2.35 -7.20
C THR A 111 20.19 1.09 -8.02
N SER A 112 19.18 0.57 -8.74
CA SER A 112 19.31 0.10 -10.14
C SER A 112 18.00 -0.36 -10.83
N ILE A 113 16.88 0.34 -10.56
CA ILE A 113 15.79 0.47 -11.58
C ILE A 113 16.18 1.50 -12.67
N GLU A 114 17.35 2.13 -12.53
CA GLU A 114 17.89 3.16 -13.43
C GLU A 114 18.56 2.65 -14.74
N SER A 115 18.42 1.39 -15.17
CA SER A 115 19.12 0.97 -16.41
C SER A 115 18.25 0.49 -17.56
N ARG A 116 16.94 0.24 -17.35
CA ARG A 116 16.07 -0.27 -18.43
C ARG A 116 14.77 0.51 -18.63
N ALA A 117 14.36 1.32 -17.65
CA ALA A 117 13.44 2.43 -17.86
C ALA A 117 14.18 3.69 -18.35
N LEU A 118 15.52 3.73 -18.27
CA LEU A 118 16.30 4.95 -18.43
C LEU A 118 16.43 5.46 -19.87
N GLU A 119 16.25 4.62 -20.89
CA GLU A 119 16.34 5.11 -22.27
C GLU A 119 15.16 6.00 -22.66
N GLY A 120 13.96 5.75 -22.11
CA GLY A 120 12.82 6.67 -22.20
C GLY A 120 12.88 7.84 -21.21
N LEU A 121 13.73 7.75 -20.17
CA LEU A 121 13.94 8.81 -19.17
C LEU A 121 15.15 9.72 -19.49
N LYS A 122 15.88 9.52 -20.61
CA LYS A 122 16.91 10.47 -21.06
C LYS A 122 16.37 11.89 -21.23
N GLY A 123 15.07 12.03 -21.54
CA GLY A 123 14.37 13.31 -21.51
C GLY A 123 14.24 13.95 -20.12
N LEU A 124 14.19 13.15 -19.05
CA LEU A 124 14.25 13.63 -17.65
C LEU A 124 15.68 13.91 -17.17
N GLU A 125 16.72 13.37 -17.82
CA GLU A 125 18.11 13.68 -17.46
C GLU A 125 18.43 15.16 -17.70
N ALA A 126 17.80 15.76 -18.72
CA ALA A 126 17.82 17.20 -18.97
C ALA A 126 17.17 18.05 -17.85
N LEU A 127 16.32 17.47 -16.99
CA LEU A 127 15.78 18.15 -15.80
C LEU A 127 16.90 18.36 -14.77
N LYS A 128 17.82 17.40 -14.59
CA LYS A 128 18.88 17.45 -13.57
C LYS A 128 19.83 18.65 -13.73
N ASP A 129 19.96 19.16 -14.96
CA ASP A 129 20.84 20.28 -15.30
C ASP A 129 20.13 21.64 -15.38
N MET A 130 18.81 21.68 -15.13
CA MET A 130 18.07 22.94 -15.13
C MET A 130 18.69 23.92 -14.12
N PRO A 131 18.98 25.17 -14.53
CA PRO A 131 19.54 26.20 -13.66
C PRO A 131 18.74 26.37 -12.35
N ILE A 132 17.42 26.23 -12.43
CA ILE A 132 16.49 26.39 -11.31
C ILE A 132 16.58 25.29 -10.25
N LEU A 133 17.08 24.11 -10.62
CA LEU A 133 17.36 23.01 -9.68
C LEU A 133 18.75 23.11 -9.06
N LYS A 134 19.66 23.90 -9.66
CA LYS A 134 20.95 24.28 -9.06
C LYS A 134 20.76 25.36 -7.99
N GLU A 135 19.80 26.26 -8.16
CA GLU A 135 19.42 27.25 -7.12
C GLU A 135 18.92 26.58 -5.84
N LEU A 136 18.14 25.50 -5.94
CA LEU A 136 17.65 24.74 -4.79
C LEU A 136 18.76 23.98 -4.02
N LYS A 137 19.84 23.61 -4.71
CA LYS A 137 21.05 23.03 -4.09
C LYS A 137 21.93 24.07 -3.38
N ASN A 138 21.78 25.35 -3.72
CA ASN A 138 22.52 26.45 -3.10
C ASN A 138 21.77 27.08 -1.90
N MET A 139 20.54 26.65 -1.63
CA MET A 139 19.86 26.96 -0.37
C MET A 139 20.56 26.22 0.78
N ASP A 140 20.80 26.88 1.92
CA ASP A 140 21.50 26.27 3.05
C ASP A 140 20.55 25.36 3.85
N TRP A 141 20.51 24.07 3.50
CA TRP A 141 19.69 23.05 4.15
C TRP A 141 20.29 22.51 5.46
N ASN A 142 21.37 23.11 5.97
CA ASN A 142 22.17 22.50 7.02
C ASN A 142 21.54 22.69 8.41
N VAL A 143 20.67 21.74 8.79
CA VAL A 143 20.18 21.57 10.16
C VAL A 143 21.13 20.62 10.89
N THR A 144 22.00 21.17 11.73
CA THR A 144 22.86 20.35 12.59
C THR A 144 22.01 19.80 13.73
N ILE A 145 21.68 18.51 13.68
CA ILE A 145 21.03 17.84 14.80
C ILE A 145 22.09 17.70 15.90
N PRO A 146 21.89 18.28 17.10
CA PRO A 146 22.85 18.16 18.18
C PRO A 146 22.96 16.70 18.64
N ASP A 147 24.18 16.22 18.87
CA ASP A 147 24.41 14.86 19.35
C ASP A 147 23.62 14.57 20.63
N VAL A 148 23.08 13.36 20.72
CA VAL A 148 22.40 12.90 21.93
C VAL A 148 23.43 12.83 23.06
N PRO A 149 23.19 13.44 24.24
CA PRO A 149 24.18 13.46 25.31
C PRO A 149 24.51 12.05 25.78
N ASP A 150 25.80 11.75 25.94
CA ASP A 150 26.24 10.53 26.62
C ASP A 150 25.71 10.54 28.07
N TYR A 151 25.07 9.44 28.47
CA TYR A 151 24.52 9.27 29.82
C TYR A 151 25.15 8.08 30.54
N GLU A 152 24.98 8.01 31.87
CA GLU A 152 25.53 6.96 32.71
C GLU A 152 25.22 5.54 32.18
N LYS A 153 26.13 4.59 32.41
CA LYS A 153 25.94 3.22 31.93
C LYS A 153 24.78 2.55 32.66
N PHE A 154 23.89 1.90 31.90
CA PHE A 154 22.79 1.14 32.46
C PHE A 154 23.27 0.11 33.51
N PRO A 155 22.57 -0.03 34.66
CA PRO A 155 22.98 -0.92 35.74
C PRO A 155 23.19 -2.38 35.30
N ASN A 156 24.26 -3.00 35.78
CA ASN A 156 24.60 -4.38 35.43
C ASN A 156 23.62 -5.36 36.07
N TRP A 157 23.07 -6.26 35.26
CA TRP A 157 22.17 -7.31 35.75
C TRP A 157 22.93 -8.36 36.57
N PRO A 158 22.49 -8.73 37.78
CA PRO A 158 23.26 -9.64 38.64
C PRO A 158 23.35 -11.09 38.14
N PHE A 159 22.53 -11.50 37.16
CA PHE A 159 22.47 -12.90 36.72
C PHE A 159 23.36 -13.22 35.51
N THR A 160 23.54 -12.27 34.57
CA THR A 160 24.42 -12.44 33.39
C THR A 160 25.04 -11.11 32.98
N LYS A 161 26.01 -11.15 32.05
CA LYS A 161 26.58 -9.94 31.43
C LYS A 161 25.64 -9.31 30.39
N GLU A 162 24.61 -10.04 29.98
CA GLU A 162 23.59 -9.56 29.04
C GLU A 162 22.60 -8.66 29.79
N ARG A 163 21.93 -7.75 29.09
CA ARG A 163 20.93 -6.88 29.71
C ARG A 163 19.55 -7.53 29.60
N PRO A 164 18.79 -7.65 30.70
CA PRO A 164 17.44 -8.17 30.63
C PRO A 164 16.50 -7.09 30.10
N LYS A 165 15.44 -7.53 29.45
CA LYS A 165 14.28 -6.68 29.20
C LYS A 165 13.47 -6.60 30.50
N VAL A 166 13.36 -5.42 31.11
CA VAL A 166 12.55 -5.23 32.32
C VAL A 166 11.14 -4.86 31.92
N THR A 167 10.14 -5.61 32.42
CA THR A 167 8.71 -5.36 32.14
C THR A 167 7.90 -5.30 33.44
N SER A 168 6.81 -4.54 33.43
CA SER A 168 5.82 -4.51 34.52
C SER A 168 4.39 -4.49 33.97
N ASP A 169 3.47 -5.19 34.65
CA ASP A 169 2.04 -5.23 34.31
C ASP A 169 1.37 -3.85 34.49
N ALA A 170 1.99 -2.97 35.28
CA ALA A 170 1.53 -1.59 35.54
C ALA A 170 1.94 -0.59 34.44
N GLY A 171 2.63 -1.03 33.39
CA GLY A 171 2.97 -0.21 32.22
C GLY A 171 4.04 0.86 32.45
N THR A 172 4.58 0.98 33.67
CA THR A 172 5.37 2.16 34.07
C THR A 172 6.83 2.10 33.64
N ILE A 173 7.38 0.93 33.31
CA ILE A 173 8.79 0.78 32.94
C ILE A 173 8.97 -0.39 31.97
N ASN A 174 9.32 -0.09 30.71
CA ASN A 174 9.65 -1.07 29.68
C ASN A 174 10.93 -0.64 28.95
N PHE A 175 12.09 -1.08 29.46
CA PHE A 175 13.36 -0.87 28.76
C PHE A 175 13.65 -2.06 27.85
N ASN A 176 13.66 -1.81 26.54
CA ASN A 176 13.96 -2.81 25.52
C ASN A 176 15.37 -2.58 24.97
N PHE A 177 16.30 -3.46 25.31
CA PHE A 177 17.65 -3.46 24.75
C PHE A 177 17.71 -4.51 23.65
N ASN A 178 18.22 -4.13 22.47
CA ASN A 178 18.28 -4.97 21.28
C ASN A 178 19.29 -6.13 21.46
N ASP A 179 18.89 -7.15 22.21
CA ASP A 179 19.58 -8.44 22.25
C ASP A 179 18.57 -9.53 21.92
N HIS A 180 18.76 -10.19 20.78
CA HIS A 180 17.78 -11.09 20.15
C HIS A 180 17.52 -12.39 20.96
N ASN A 181 18.18 -12.55 22.11
CA ASN A 181 18.02 -13.67 23.05
C ASN A 181 17.86 -13.21 24.53
N GLY A 182 17.66 -11.92 24.78
CA GLY A 182 17.62 -11.34 26.12
C GLY A 182 16.45 -11.86 26.97
N TYR A 183 16.71 -12.21 28.22
CA TYR A 183 15.66 -12.64 29.14
C TYR A 183 14.77 -11.49 29.58
N THR A 184 13.47 -11.77 29.70
CA THR A 184 12.50 -10.80 30.21
C THR A 184 12.37 -10.93 31.73
N PHE A 185 12.86 -9.93 32.45
CA PHE A 185 12.63 -9.77 33.89
C PHE A 185 11.26 -9.10 34.11
N ASN A 186 10.28 -9.88 34.57
CA ASN A 186 8.95 -9.35 34.87
C ASN A 186 8.88 -8.94 36.34
N ARG A 187 8.90 -7.62 36.60
CA ARG A 187 8.83 -7.02 37.94
C ARG A 187 7.53 -7.39 38.66
N SER A 188 6.40 -7.44 37.98
CA SER A 188 5.09 -7.77 38.59
C SER A 188 5.00 -9.24 39.01
N VAL A 189 5.68 -10.14 38.33
CA VAL A 189 5.78 -11.55 38.74
C VAL A 189 6.81 -11.73 39.85
N TYR A 190 7.91 -10.98 39.81
CA TYR A 190 8.92 -10.95 40.88
C TYR A 190 8.31 -10.50 42.21
N GLU A 191 7.56 -9.41 42.24
CA GLU A 191 6.94 -8.88 43.46
C GLU A 191 5.88 -9.82 44.07
N LYS A 192 5.28 -10.71 43.28
CA LYS A 192 4.31 -11.70 43.80
C LYS A 192 4.99 -12.81 44.61
N ASN A 193 6.23 -13.17 44.28
CA ASN A 193 7.01 -14.19 45.01
C ASN A 193 8.51 -14.06 44.67
N LYS A 194 9.22 -13.24 45.46
CA LYS A 194 10.62 -12.86 45.18
C LYS A 194 11.55 -14.05 45.28
N GLU A 195 11.37 -14.89 46.30
CA GLU A 195 12.22 -16.04 46.59
C GLU A 195 12.15 -17.08 45.47
N ALA A 196 10.94 -17.45 45.03
CA ALA A 196 10.76 -18.42 43.95
C ALA A 196 11.26 -17.90 42.60
N TYR A 197 11.08 -16.59 42.34
CA TYR A 197 11.53 -15.97 41.10
C TYR A 197 13.06 -15.94 41.01
N VAL A 198 13.74 -15.53 42.10
CA VAL A 198 15.20 -15.52 42.18
C VAL A 198 15.77 -16.93 42.15
N ALA A 199 15.14 -17.90 42.82
CA ALA A 199 15.55 -19.30 42.75
C ALA A 199 15.48 -19.86 41.31
N LYS A 200 14.43 -19.51 40.56
CA LYS A 200 14.29 -19.89 39.14
C LYS A 200 15.41 -19.28 38.28
N LEU A 201 15.77 -18.03 38.52
CA LEU A 201 16.86 -17.35 37.82
C LEU A 201 18.23 -17.91 38.16
N ASN A 202 18.49 -18.15 39.44
CA ASN A 202 19.71 -18.81 39.92
C ASN A 202 19.88 -20.19 39.28
N LYS A 203 18.80 -20.98 39.18
CA LYS A 203 18.81 -22.27 38.48
C LYS A 203 19.07 -22.13 36.98
N LYS A 204 18.48 -21.12 36.32
CA LYS A 204 18.63 -20.90 34.88
C LYS A 204 20.04 -20.45 34.50
N TYR A 205 20.63 -19.56 35.28
CA TYR A 205 21.92 -18.92 34.98
C TYR A 205 23.09 -19.52 35.75
N ASN A 206 22.84 -20.55 36.56
CA ASN A 206 23.83 -21.17 37.43
C ASN A 206 24.54 -20.13 38.32
N LYS A 207 23.73 -19.33 39.04
CA LYS A 207 24.17 -18.25 39.93
C LYS A 207 23.64 -18.44 41.34
N ASN A 208 24.16 -17.65 42.28
CA ASN A 208 23.71 -17.59 43.67
C ASN A 208 23.42 -16.14 44.09
N VAL A 209 22.56 -15.46 43.32
CA VAL A 209 22.11 -14.08 43.60
C VAL A 209 21.03 -14.12 44.66
N SER A 210 21.08 -13.20 45.62
CA SER A 210 20.05 -13.02 46.64
C SER A 210 18.89 -12.14 46.18
N VAL A 211 17.74 -12.27 46.85
CA VAL A 211 16.61 -11.35 46.67
C VAL A 211 17.05 -9.90 46.89
N ARG A 212 17.89 -9.66 47.90
CA ARG A 212 18.42 -8.33 48.24
C ARG A 212 19.26 -7.71 47.12
N GLU A 213 20.08 -8.51 46.43
CA GLU A 213 20.86 -8.04 45.27
C GLU A 213 19.97 -7.74 44.06
N THR A 214 18.89 -8.50 43.89
CA THR A 214 17.90 -8.25 42.83
C THR A 214 17.10 -6.97 43.11
N ASP A 215 16.69 -6.75 44.36
CA ASP A 215 16.01 -5.52 44.81
C ASP A 215 16.92 -4.27 44.74
N ALA A 216 18.23 -4.44 44.95
CA ALA A 216 19.20 -3.36 44.79
C ALA A 216 19.33 -2.97 43.32
N TRP A 217 19.51 -3.95 42.43
CA TRP A 217 19.56 -3.71 40.99
C TRP A 217 18.29 -3.03 40.45
N LEU A 218 17.10 -3.42 40.92
CA LEU A 218 15.85 -2.76 40.51
C LEU A 218 15.79 -1.28 40.92
N ARG A 219 16.34 -0.92 42.08
CA ARG A 219 16.44 0.48 42.52
C ARG A 219 17.42 1.28 41.66
N ASP A 220 18.55 0.67 41.30
CA ASP A 220 19.53 1.32 40.42
C ASP A 220 18.94 1.55 39.01
N VAL A 221 18.12 0.62 38.51
CA VAL A 221 17.42 0.77 37.22
C VAL A 221 16.41 1.92 37.25
N ASP A 222 15.65 2.05 38.34
CA ASP A 222 14.66 3.13 38.50
C ASP A 222 15.35 4.49 38.60
N SER A 223 16.43 4.59 39.38
CA SER A 223 17.21 5.83 39.51
C SER A 223 17.88 6.23 38.18
N TRP A 224 18.36 5.26 37.41
CA TRP A 224 18.95 5.51 36.10
C TRP A 224 17.91 6.04 35.10
N ALA A 225 16.71 5.44 35.10
CA ALA A 225 15.59 5.82 34.25
C ALA A 225 15.15 7.27 34.42
N GLU A 226 14.92 7.68 35.67
CA GLU A 226 14.48 9.04 36.00
C GLU A 226 15.49 10.11 35.58
N GLY A 227 16.79 9.80 35.68
CA GLY A 227 17.83 10.73 35.25
C GLY A 227 17.98 10.81 33.72
N PHE A 228 17.80 9.69 33.01
CA PHE A 228 17.84 9.67 31.55
C PHE A 228 16.69 10.47 30.92
N GLU A 229 15.48 10.36 31.47
CA GLU A 229 14.29 11.09 31.01
C GLU A 229 14.51 12.62 31.04
N LYS A 230 15.04 13.13 32.17
CA LYS A 230 15.38 14.56 32.33
C LYS A 230 16.43 15.05 31.34
N VAL A 231 17.38 14.20 30.94
CA VAL A 231 18.41 14.56 29.95
C VAL A 231 17.80 14.67 28.55
N MET A 232 16.88 13.77 28.20
CA MET A 232 16.23 13.77 26.89
C MET A 232 15.22 14.91 26.72
N GLU A 233 14.47 15.26 27.77
CA GLU A 233 13.58 16.43 27.75
C GLU A 233 14.35 17.73 27.47
N ASN A 234 15.46 17.96 28.19
CA ASN A 234 16.30 19.13 28.00
C ASN A 234 16.99 19.19 26.63
N TRP A 235 17.32 18.04 26.04
CA TRP A 235 17.86 17.96 24.68
C TRP A 235 16.78 18.30 23.64
N GLY A 236 15.57 17.76 23.79
CA GLY A 236 14.45 18.02 22.87
C GLY A 236 14.01 19.48 22.83
N GLU A 237 13.95 20.15 23.99
CA GLU A 237 13.61 21.57 24.07
C GLU A 237 14.64 22.48 23.37
N LYS A 238 15.93 22.13 23.40
CA LYS A 238 16.98 22.90 22.72
C LYS A 238 16.93 22.73 21.22
N PHE A 239 16.71 21.50 20.74
CA PHE A 239 16.57 21.21 19.32
C PHE A 239 15.36 21.94 18.70
N GLY A 240 14.21 21.93 19.39
CA GLY A 240 13.00 22.61 18.89
C GLY A 240 13.19 24.12 18.67
N LYS A 241 13.90 24.80 19.57
CA LYS A 241 14.18 26.24 19.47
C LYS A 241 15.12 26.59 18.31
N GLU A 242 16.09 25.74 17.98
CA GLU A 242 17.01 25.99 16.86
C GLU A 242 16.34 25.75 15.49
N PHE A 243 15.37 24.83 15.43
CA PHE A 243 14.61 24.54 14.21
C PHE A 243 13.68 25.70 13.81
N GLU A 244 12.99 26.31 14.78
CA GLU A 244 12.04 27.41 14.56
C GLU A 244 12.73 28.69 14.06
N VAL A 245 13.98 28.95 14.49
CA VAL A 245 14.77 30.12 14.07
C VAL A 245 15.26 29.99 12.61
N LYS A 246 15.48 28.78 12.10
CA LYS A 246 16.05 28.54 10.77
C LYS A 246 15.04 28.43 9.63
N PHE A 247 13.78 28.05 9.90
CA PHE A 247 12.73 27.87 8.87
C PHE A 247 11.54 28.82 9.06
N GLY A 248 11.85 30.08 9.33
CA GLY A 248 10.86 31.15 9.50
C GLY A 248 10.38 31.81 8.19
N PRO A 249 9.77 33.01 8.28
CA PRO A 249 9.06 33.66 7.18
C PRO A 249 9.88 33.91 5.89
N GLU A 250 11.20 34.07 6.03
CA GLU A 250 12.09 34.32 4.89
C GLU A 250 12.28 33.06 4.01
N PHE A 251 12.20 31.86 4.62
CA PHE A 251 12.27 30.59 3.89
C PHE A 251 10.98 30.32 3.09
N GLU A 252 9.81 30.65 3.65
CA GLU A 252 8.53 30.55 2.95
C GLU A 252 8.50 31.43 1.71
N LYS A 253 9.02 32.66 1.82
CA LYS A 253 9.07 33.61 0.70
C LYS A 253 9.99 33.15 -0.44
N GLN A 254 11.13 32.54 -0.12
CA GLN A 254 12.04 31.96 -1.13
C GLN A 254 11.43 30.73 -1.84
N MET A 255 10.60 29.97 -1.14
CA MET A 255 9.91 28.81 -1.72
C MET A 255 8.75 29.21 -2.66
N GLU A 256 8.07 30.32 -2.40
CA GLU A 256 7.06 30.88 -3.31
C GLU A 256 7.67 31.35 -4.64
N GLU A 257 8.76 32.11 -4.60
CA GLU A 257 9.46 32.57 -5.82
C GLU A 257 10.06 31.40 -6.63
N TRP A 258 10.55 30.36 -5.95
CA TRP A 258 11.01 29.14 -6.61
C TRP A 258 9.86 28.42 -7.33
N GLY A 259 8.69 28.31 -6.70
CA GLY A 259 7.51 27.63 -7.25
C GLY A 259 7.00 28.26 -8.55
N GLU A 260 6.97 29.59 -8.64
CA GLU A 260 6.53 30.30 -9.85
C GLU A 260 7.49 30.09 -11.04
N ASN A 261 8.80 30.13 -10.79
CA ASN A 261 9.80 29.97 -11.85
C ASN A 261 9.97 28.50 -12.29
N PHE A 262 9.72 27.55 -11.39
CA PHE A 262 9.68 26.12 -11.70
C PHE A 262 8.54 25.81 -12.69
N GLY A 263 7.36 26.38 -12.48
CA GLY A 263 6.22 26.20 -13.38
C GLY A 263 6.51 26.60 -14.83
N LYS A 264 7.21 27.72 -15.05
CA LYS A 264 7.59 28.21 -16.39
C LYS A 264 8.62 27.32 -17.08
N SER A 265 9.54 26.74 -16.32
CA SER A 265 10.58 25.84 -16.83
C SER A 265 10.01 24.46 -17.21
N MET A 266 8.94 24.03 -16.53
CA MET A 266 8.25 22.76 -16.79
C MET A 266 7.45 22.77 -18.10
N GLU A 267 6.87 23.92 -18.50
CA GLU A 267 6.19 24.09 -19.79
C GLU A 267 7.13 23.90 -20.98
N SER A 268 8.33 24.50 -20.94
CA SER A 268 9.31 24.39 -22.02
C SER A 268 9.93 22.98 -22.13
N TRP A 269 10.03 22.27 -21.01
CA TRP A 269 10.45 20.86 -20.98
C TRP A 269 9.41 19.93 -21.62
N GLY A 270 8.12 20.15 -21.34
CA GLY A 270 7.02 19.36 -21.91
C GLY A 270 6.97 19.37 -23.45
N GLU A 271 7.25 20.51 -24.08
CA GLU A 271 7.29 20.63 -25.55
C GLU A 271 8.45 19.84 -26.20
N ASN A 272 9.61 19.78 -25.56
CA ASN A 272 10.77 19.06 -26.07
C ASN A 272 10.68 17.54 -25.81
N PHE A 273 10.07 17.15 -24.69
CA PHE A 273 9.80 15.75 -24.38
C PHE A 273 8.85 15.11 -25.39
N GLY A 274 7.77 15.81 -25.78
CA GLY A 274 6.83 15.33 -26.80
C GLY A 274 7.49 14.98 -28.14
N LYS A 275 8.39 15.84 -28.64
CA LYS A 275 9.14 15.60 -29.90
C LYS A 275 10.09 14.41 -29.81
N SER A 276 10.70 14.19 -28.65
CA SER A 276 11.58 13.03 -28.44
C SER A 276 10.81 11.70 -28.35
N MET A 277 9.56 11.75 -27.90
CA MET A 277 8.70 10.57 -27.75
C MET A 277 8.10 10.11 -29.09
N GLU A 278 7.84 11.05 -30.01
CA GLU A 278 7.46 10.75 -31.41
C GLU A 278 8.58 10.01 -32.16
N ALA A 279 9.83 10.49 -32.05
CA ALA A 279 10.99 9.84 -32.70
C ALA A 279 11.31 8.45 -32.12
N TRP A 280 11.05 8.24 -30.81
CA TRP A 280 11.17 6.94 -30.17
C TRP A 280 10.12 5.95 -30.70
N GLY A 281 8.86 6.39 -30.85
CA GLY A 281 7.77 5.57 -31.39
C GLY A 281 8.04 5.07 -32.82
N GLU A 282 8.62 5.91 -33.68
CA GLU A 282 9.00 5.53 -35.04
C GLU A 282 10.13 4.48 -35.10
N ASN A 283 11.14 4.58 -34.22
CA ASN A 283 12.25 3.62 -34.19
C ASN A 283 11.84 2.28 -33.55
N PHE A 284 11.00 2.32 -32.52
CA PHE A 284 10.41 1.11 -31.93
C PHE A 284 9.56 0.32 -32.94
N GLY A 285 8.81 1.01 -33.81
CA GLY A 285 8.07 0.40 -34.90
C GLY A 285 8.96 -0.36 -35.90
N LYS A 286 10.12 0.21 -36.26
CA LYS A 286 11.09 -0.41 -37.18
C LYS A 286 11.82 -1.61 -36.57
N GLU A 287 12.08 -1.59 -35.26
CA GLU A 287 12.67 -2.73 -34.54
C GLU A 287 11.68 -3.89 -34.39
N MET A 288 10.40 -3.59 -34.16
CA MET A 288 9.32 -4.58 -34.13
C MET A 288 9.06 -5.23 -35.49
N GLU A 289 9.22 -4.51 -36.59
CA GLU A 289 9.14 -5.08 -37.95
C GLU A 289 10.28 -6.07 -38.23
N LYS A 290 11.53 -5.74 -37.86
CA LYS A 290 12.68 -6.66 -38.00
C LYS A 290 12.59 -7.89 -37.09
N TRP A 291 12.06 -7.72 -35.89
CA TRP A 291 11.79 -8.83 -34.97
C TRP A 291 10.72 -9.78 -35.53
N ALA A 292 9.70 -9.25 -36.22
CA ALA A 292 8.68 -10.05 -36.89
C ALA A 292 9.23 -10.83 -38.11
N GLU A 293 10.14 -10.23 -38.89
CA GLU A 293 10.79 -10.90 -40.03
C GLU A 293 11.71 -12.05 -39.60
N GLN A 294 12.41 -11.92 -38.46
CA GLN A 294 13.29 -12.97 -37.92
C GLN A 294 12.53 -14.18 -37.35
N PHE A 295 11.23 -14.04 -37.05
CA PHE A 295 10.38 -15.10 -36.50
C PHE A 295 9.57 -15.87 -37.58
N ASP A 296 9.57 -15.41 -38.84
CA ASP A 296 8.89 -16.07 -39.95
C ASP A 296 9.69 -17.25 -40.56
N GLU A 297 11.01 -17.33 -40.33
CA GLU A 297 11.85 -18.42 -40.88
C GLU A 297 11.83 -19.73 -40.05
N GLU A 298 11.33 -19.70 -38.80
CA GLU A 298 11.19 -20.90 -37.95
C GLU A 298 9.72 -21.20 -37.59
N GLY A 299 8.93 -21.57 -38.60
CA GLY A 299 7.87 -22.58 -38.48
C GLY A 299 6.67 -22.31 -37.55
N ASN A 300 5.68 -21.59 -38.09
CA ASN A 300 4.22 -21.75 -37.98
C ASN A 300 3.54 -21.87 -36.59
N ASN A 301 2.88 -20.77 -36.15
CA ASN A 301 1.47 -20.76 -35.67
C ASN A 301 0.92 -19.35 -35.32
N TYR A 302 1.07 -18.36 -36.20
CA TYR A 302 0.50 -17.03 -36.02
C TYR A 302 -0.10 -16.51 -37.34
N SER A 303 -1.28 -15.88 -37.30
CA SER A 303 -1.85 -15.13 -38.41
C SER A 303 -1.85 -13.63 -38.09
N LYS A 304 -1.18 -12.85 -38.94
CA LYS A 304 -1.06 -11.39 -38.83
C LYS A 304 -2.11 -10.74 -39.72
N GLU A 305 -2.92 -9.87 -39.14
CA GLU A 305 -3.85 -9.00 -39.87
C GLU A 305 -3.50 -7.54 -39.56
N VAL A 306 -3.10 -6.81 -40.61
CA VAL A 306 -2.74 -5.38 -40.50
C VAL A 306 -3.89 -4.56 -41.03
N ILE A 307 -4.62 -3.91 -40.14
CA ILE A 307 -5.74 -3.03 -40.49
C ILE A 307 -5.18 -1.61 -40.54
N THR A 308 -5.19 -1.01 -41.73
CA THR A 308 -4.82 0.39 -41.90
C THR A 308 -6.08 1.22 -42.05
N ASP A 309 -6.27 2.21 -41.19
CA ASP A 309 -7.44 3.09 -41.26
C ASP A 309 -7.28 4.17 -42.35
N ALA A 310 -8.35 4.95 -42.58
CA ALA A 310 -8.40 5.98 -43.62
C ALA A 310 -7.41 7.15 -43.40
N HIS A 311 -6.76 7.23 -42.23
CA HIS A 311 -5.76 8.26 -41.90
C HIS A 311 -4.32 7.72 -41.97
N GLY A 312 -4.13 6.47 -42.42
CA GLY A 312 -2.81 5.87 -42.59
C GLY A 312 -2.24 5.21 -41.33
N ASN A 313 -3.02 5.14 -40.24
CA ASN A 313 -2.60 4.48 -39.01
C ASN A 313 -2.73 2.96 -39.17
N LYS A 314 -1.66 2.22 -38.89
CA LYS A 314 -1.61 0.76 -39.01
C LYS A 314 -1.81 0.11 -37.66
N THR A 315 -2.86 -0.69 -37.52
CA THR A 315 -3.11 -1.57 -36.38
C THR A 315 -2.72 -2.99 -36.77
N ILE A 316 -1.69 -3.55 -36.12
CA ILE A 316 -1.24 -4.93 -36.37
C ILE A 316 -1.87 -5.85 -35.33
N SER A 317 -2.81 -6.68 -35.77
CA SER A 317 -3.46 -7.72 -34.96
C SER A 317 -2.80 -9.06 -35.24
N ILE A 318 -2.17 -9.66 -34.22
CA ILE A 318 -1.55 -10.98 -34.34
C ILE A 318 -2.47 -11.98 -33.62
N GLN A 319 -3.15 -12.82 -34.39
CA GLN A 319 -4.02 -13.87 -33.87
C GLN A 319 -3.31 -15.23 -33.91
N THR A 320 -3.37 -15.97 -32.81
CA THR A 320 -2.88 -17.35 -32.74
C THR A 320 -4.00 -18.29 -33.15
N SER A 321 -3.84 -19.09 -34.21
CA SER A 321 -4.82 -20.11 -34.64
C SER A 321 -4.82 -21.39 -33.79
N LYS A 322 -4.14 -21.37 -32.65
CA LYS A 322 -4.49 -22.21 -31.50
C LYS A 322 -4.99 -21.30 -30.42
N SER A 323 -6.19 -21.59 -29.93
CA SER A 323 -6.55 -21.35 -28.53
C SER A 323 -5.40 -21.93 -27.69
N SER A 324 -4.41 -21.10 -27.40
CA SER A 324 -3.48 -21.37 -26.34
C SER A 324 -4.33 -21.20 -25.09
N SER A 325 -4.94 -22.31 -24.68
CA SER A 325 -5.06 -22.55 -23.26
C SER A 325 -3.67 -22.28 -22.69
N ARG A 326 -3.44 -21.05 -22.20
CA ARG A 326 -2.44 -20.80 -21.17
C ARG A 326 -2.70 -21.94 -20.23
N LYS A 327 -1.76 -22.89 -20.10
CA LYS A 327 -1.86 -23.93 -19.08
C LYS A 327 -2.13 -23.14 -17.81
N LYS A 328 -3.38 -23.13 -17.34
CA LYS A 328 -3.71 -22.64 -15.99
C LYS A 328 -2.67 -23.35 -15.15
N SER A 329 -1.83 -22.59 -14.46
CA SER A 329 -0.95 -23.18 -13.46
C SER A 329 -1.84 -24.13 -12.67
N LYS A 330 -1.49 -25.43 -12.65
CA LYS A 330 -2.30 -26.44 -11.95
C LYS A 330 -2.44 -26.09 -10.47
N ALA A 331 -1.53 -25.25 -9.96
CA ALA A 331 -1.43 -24.73 -8.61
C ALA A 331 -1.60 -23.20 -8.55
N LYS A 332 -2.40 -22.73 -7.59
CA LYS A 332 -2.52 -21.35 -7.15
C LYS A 332 -2.01 -21.26 -5.72
N LYS A 333 -1.18 -20.26 -5.45
CA LYS A 333 -0.76 -19.93 -4.08
C LYS A 333 -1.83 -19.05 -3.46
N LYS A 334 -2.27 -19.37 -2.25
CA LYS A 334 -3.33 -18.63 -1.56
C LYS A 334 -2.92 -18.30 -0.14
N ILE A 335 -3.16 -17.05 0.25
CA ILE A 335 -2.96 -16.54 1.61
C ILE A 335 -4.30 -16.02 2.12
N ILE A 336 -4.71 -16.45 3.30
CA ILE A 336 -5.85 -15.92 4.04
C ILE A 336 -5.30 -15.23 5.29
N ILE A 337 -5.64 -13.96 5.46
CA ILE A 337 -5.22 -13.13 6.59
C ILE A 337 -6.48 -12.73 7.36
N ARG A 338 -6.61 -13.21 8.60
CA ARG A 338 -7.72 -12.87 9.50
C ARG A 338 -7.22 -11.88 10.53
N MET A 339 -7.82 -10.70 10.60
CA MET A 339 -7.29 -9.58 11.41
C MET A 339 -8.39 -8.85 12.21
N PRO A 340 -8.05 -8.13 13.30
CA PRO A 340 -9.01 -7.27 13.99
C PRO A 340 -9.65 -6.25 13.04
N LYS A 341 -10.91 -5.88 13.29
CA LYS A 341 -11.53 -4.74 12.59
C LYS A 341 -10.75 -3.44 12.86
N GLY A 342 -10.63 -2.58 11.85
CA GLY A 342 -9.91 -1.30 11.97
C GLY A 342 -8.37 -1.40 11.87
N THR A 343 -7.83 -2.61 11.64
CA THR A 343 -6.38 -2.81 11.47
C THR A 343 -5.90 -2.09 10.22
N LYS A 344 -4.82 -1.30 10.34
CA LYS A 344 -4.18 -0.65 9.18
C LYS A 344 -3.48 -1.69 8.33
N THR A 345 -3.59 -1.57 7.01
CA THR A 345 -2.99 -2.52 6.06
C THR A 345 -2.11 -1.80 5.05
N ASP A 346 -0.88 -2.28 4.87
CA ASP A 346 0.02 -1.85 3.80
C ASP A 346 0.29 -3.03 2.87
N ILE A 347 -0.17 -2.96 1.63
CA ILE A 347 -0.12 -4.09 0.70
C ILE A 347 0.57 -3.72 -0.61
N ASN A 348 1.51 -4.55 -1.02
CA ASN A 348 2.14 -4.53 -2.33
C ASN A 348 1.97 -5.91 -2.96
N ILE A 349 1.12 -6.01 -3.97
CA ILE A 349 0.76 -7.29 -4.59
C ILE A 349 0.91 -7.21 -6.10
N ARG A 350 1.63 -8.19 -6.65
CA ARG A 350 1.87 -8.32 -8.09
C ARG A 350 1.41 -9.68 -8.62
N HIS A 351 0.69 -9.69 -9.74
CA HIS A 351 0.25 -10.92 -10.41
C HIS A 351 -0.54 -11.89 -9.50
N GLY A 352 -1.57 -11.42 -8.80
CA GLY A 352 -2.42 -12.26 -7.94
C GLY A 352 -3.79 -11.61 -7.72
N GLU A 353 -4.74 -12.32 -7.11
CA GLU A 353 -6.05 -11.74 -6.77
C GLU A 353 -6.10 -11.22 -5.33
N VAL A 354 -6.70 -10.06 -5.10
CA VAL A 354 -6.85 -9.47 -3.77
C VAL A 354 -8.32 -9.33 -3.42
N LYS A 355 -8.73 -9.93 -2.30
CA LYS A 355 -10.10 -9.83 -1.77
C LYS A 355 -10.09 -9.30 -0.35
N MET A 356 -10.93 -8.33 -0.07
CA MET A 356 -11.09 -7.80 1.28
C MET A 356 -12.58 -7.66 1.62
N ALA A 357 -12.97 -8.04 2.84
CA ALA A 357 -14.32 -7.75 3.32
C ALA A 357 -14.44 -6.25 3.65
N ASP A 358 -13.98 -5.86 4.84
CA ASP A 358 -14.00 -4.48 5.32
C ASP A 358 -12.57 -3.97 5.49
N VAL A 359 -12.30 -2.77 4.97
CA VAL A 359 -10.97 -2.19 4.90
C VAL A 359 -10.97 -0.82 5.57
N TYR A 360 -9.97 -0.57 6.42
CA TYR A 360 -9.82 0.67 7.15
C TYR A 360 -8.37 1.17 7.06
N ASN A 361 -8.16 2.40 6.59
CA ASN A 361 -6.83 3.01 6.40
C ASN A 361 -5.86 2.09 5.66
N ILE A 362 -6.25 1.65 4.47
CA ILE A 362 -5.39 0.85 3.60
C ILE A 362 -4.42 1.73 2.83
N ASN A 363 -3.17 1.29 2.71
CA ASN A 363 -2.24 1.73 1.69
C ASN A 363 -1.97 0.55 0.76
N ALA A 364 -2.37 0.64 -0.52
CA ALA A 364 -2.28 -0.47 -1.46
C ALA A 364 -1.58 -0.08 -2.76
N THR A 365 -0.62 -0.90 -3.19
CA THR A 365 -0.04 -0.90 -4.54
C THR A 365 -0.30 -2.25 -5.19
N LEU A 366 -1.13 -2.26 -6.23
CA LEU A 366 -1.64 -3.47 -6.88
C LEU A 366 -1.27 -3.45 -8.36
N ASN A 367 -0.48 -4.42 -8.83
CA ASN A 367 0.01 -4.48 -10.20
C ASN A 367 -0.38 -5.81 -10.86
N TYR A 368 -1.14 -5.75 -11.95
CA TYR A 368 -1.69 -6.95 -12.61
C TYR A 368 -2.48 -7.83 -11.62
N ALA A 369 -3.18 -7.17 -10.69
CA ALA A 369 -3.84 -7.82 -9.58
C ALA A 369 -5.31 -7.36 -9.49
N PRO A 370 -6.28 -8.24 -9.81
CA PRO A 370 -7.69 -7.95 -9.57
C PRO A 370 -7.94 -7.62 -8.10
N PHE A 371 -8.70 -6.57 -7.84
CA PHE A 371 -9.04 -6.13 -6.49
C PHE A 371 -10.55 -6.11 -6.28
N VAL A 372 -11.01 -6.79 -5.22
CA VAL A 372 -12.41 -6.81 -4.81
C VAL A 372 -12.51 -6.45 -3.33
N ALA A 373 -13.34 -5.45 -3.01
CA ALA A 373 -13.62 -5.08 -1.62
C ALA A 373 -15.12 -4.85 -1.36
N ASN A 374 -15.60 -5.23 -0.17
CA ASN A 374 -16.98 -4.89 0.23
C ASN A 374 -17.07 -3.47 0.79
N SER A 375 -16.12 -3.03 1.62
CA SER A 375 -16.08 -1.65 2.12
C SER A 375 -14.66 -1.10 2.26
N ILE A 376 -14.45 0.16 1.86
CA ILE A 376 -13.22 0.94 2.09
C ILE A 376 -13.57 2.18 2.92
N ASP A 377 -12.91 2.37 4.06
CA ASP A 377 -13.15 3.47 5.00
C ASP A 377 -11.85 3.94 5.69
N GLY A 378 -11.95 4.96 6.54
CA GLY A 378 -10.94 5.44 7.47
C GLY A 378 -10.30 6.78 7.11
N GLY A 379 -10.61 7.33 5.94
CA GLY A 379 -10.19 8.68 5.51
C GLY A 379 -8.74 8.78 5.03
N GLU A 380 -7.84 7.91 5.49
CA GLU A 380 -6.45 7.83 5.02
C GLU A 380 -6.24 6.72 3.97
N SER A 381 -7.31 6.09 3.49
CA SER A 381 -7.21 4.99 2.53
C SER A 381 -6.68 5.48 1.17
N LEU A 382 -5.61 4.86 0.69
CA LEU A 382 -4.97 5.10 -0.60
C LEU A 382 -4.80 3.78 -1.35
N ILE A 383 -5.39 3.68 -2.53
CA ILE A 383 -5.25 2.49 -3.39
C ILE A 383 -4.70 2.93 -4.74
N ASN A 384 -3.57 2.38 -5.13
CA ASN A 384 -2.96 2.50 -6.45
C ASN A 384 -3.04 1.15 -7.17
N ALA A 385 -3.92 1.05 -8.16
CA ALA A 385 -4.15 -0.17 -8.92
C ALA A 385 -3.79 0.01 -10.40
N SER A 386 -3.05 -0.94 -10.96
CA SER A 386 -2.62 -0.91 -12.35
C SER A 386 -2.83 -2.25 -13.05
N TYR A 387 -3.32 -2.22 -14.29
CA TYR A 387 -3.51 -3.39 -15.17
C TYR A 387 -4.42 -4.51 -14.63
N GLY A 388 -5.16 -4.26 -13.55
CA GLY A 388 -6.06 -5.22 -12.92
C GLY A 388 -7.42 -4.58 -12.65
N PRO A 389 -8.54 -5.34 -12.81
CA PRO A 389 -9.87 -4.80 -12.57
C PRO A 389 -10.06 -4.48 -11.08
N VAL A 390 -10.84 -3.44 -10.80
CA VAL A 390 -11.17 -2.97 -9.45
C VAL A 390 -12.68 -3.04 -9.26
N SER A 391 -13.14 -3.64 -8.16
CA SER A 391 -14.56 -3.71 -7.81
C SER A 391 -14.77 -3.45 -6.32
N VAL A 392 -15.39 -2.33 -5.99
CA VAL A 392 -15.67 -1.94 -4.60
C VAL A 392 -17.17 -1.73 -4.41
N ASN A 393 -17.75 -2.38 -3.40
CA ASN A 393 -19.18 -2.24 -3.11
C ASN A 393 -19.49 -0.91 -2.40
N ASN A 394 -18.77 -0.57 -1.32
CA ASN A 394 -18.98 0.67 -0.57
C ASN A 394 -17.67 1.43 -0.36
N TRP A 395 -17.52 2.58 -1.00
CA TRP A 395 -16.39 3.48 -0.79
C TRP A 395 -16.83 4.64 0.11
N VAL A 396 -16.34 4.69 1.34
CA VAL A 396 -16.74 5.72 2.31
C VAL A 396 -15.88 6.97 2.13
N ASN A 397 -14.57 6.83 2.24
CA ASN A 397 -13.61 7.93 2.08
C ASN A 397 -12.22 7.39 1.71
N GLY A 398 -11.54 8.07 0.78
CA GLY A 398 -10.15 7.79 0.42
C GLY A 398 -9.77 8.26 -0.98
N VAL A 399 -8.55 7.90 -1.37
CA VAL A 399 -7.97 8.16 -2.69
C VAL A 399 -7.88 6.86 -3.49
N LEU A 400 -8.42 6.87 -4.69
CA LEU A 400 -8.28 5.78 -5.66
C LEU A 400 -7.52 6.26 -6.88
N LYS A 401 -6.38 5.64 -7.16
CA LYS A 401 -5.60 5.84 -8.38
C LYS A 401 -5.66 4.58 -9.22
N VAL A 402 -6.12 4.70 -10.45
CA VAL A 402 -6.22 3.59 -11.41
C VAL A 402 -5.47 3.93 -12.70
N ASN A 403 -4.55 3.04 -13.09
CA ASN A 403 -3.72 3.21 -14.29
C ASN A 403 -3.87 2.00 -15.22
N TYR A 404 -4.30 2.22 -16.46
CA TYR A 404 -4.49 1.15 -17.43
C TYR A 404 -5.48 0.07 -16.94
N VAL A 405 -6.55 0.49 -16.26
CA VAL A 405 -7.59 -0.39 -15.72
C VAL A 405 -8.82 -0.36 -16.62
N GLU A 406 -9.04 -1.46 -17.34
CA GLU A 406 -10.17 -1.57 -18.27
C GLU A 406 -11.54 -1.61 -17.58
N ASP A 407 -11.60 -2.12 -16.34
CA ASP A 407 -12.85 -2.31 -15.59
C ASP A 407 -12.68 -1.89 -14.12
N CYS A 408 -13.02 -0.64 -13.81
CA CYS A 408 -13.11 -0.13 -12.45
C CYS A 408 -14.57 0.17 -12.08
N LYS A 409 -15.15 -0.63 -11.18
CA LYS A 409 -16.55 -0.52 -10.76
C LYS A 409 -16.65 -0.17 -9.27
N LEU A 410 -17.26 0.97 -8.99
CA LEU A 410 -17.59 1.41 -7.64
C LEU A 410 -19.12 1.46 -7.53
N ASN A 411 -19.70 0.70 -6.60
CA ASN A 411 -21.15 0.65 -6.47
C ASN A 411 -21.67 1.90 -5.74
N THR A 412 -21.44 2.01 -4.43
CA THR A 412 -21.82 3.19 -3.65
C THR A 412 -20.56 3.93 -3.19
N VAL A 413 -20.49 5.23 -3.48
CA VAL A 413 -19.35 6.08 -3.14
C VAL A 413 -19.85 7.29 -2.38
N ARG A 414 -19.36 7.49 -1.16
CA ARG A 414 -19.73 8.64 -0.34
C ARG A 414 -18.82 9.83 -0.63
N ASP A 415 -17.54 9.74 -0.24
CA ASP A 415 -16.51 10.75 -0.46
C ASP A 415 -15.31 10.13 -1.20
N ILE A 416 -14.88 10.68 -2.33
CA ILE A 416 -13.77 10.11 -3.12
C ILE A 416 -12.86 11.16 -3.77
N ASN A 417 -11.56 10.86 -3.79
CA ASN A 417 -10.60 11.45 -4.71
C ASN A 417 -10.15 10.38 -5.71
N LEU A 418 -10.66 10.44 -6.92
CA LEU A 418 -10.39 9.50 -8.01
C LEU A 418 -9.40 10.11 -9.00
N GLN A 419 -8.35 9.36 -9.34
CA GLN A 419 -7.42 9.68 -10.42
C GLN A 419 -7.36 8.49 -11.36
N ALA A 420 -7.93 8.65 -12.55
CA ALA A 420 -7.99 7.63 -13.59
C ALA A 420 -7.11 8.03 -14.76
N ASN A 421 -6.14 7.18 -15.10
CA ASN A 421 -5.31 7.32 -16.28
C ASN A 421 -5.45 6.09 -17.17
N SER A 422 -5.78 6.26 -18.45
CA SER A 422 -5.97 5.17 -19.41
C SER A 422 -6.94 4.10 -18.87
N SER A 423 -8.01 4.53 -18.19
CA SER A 423 -8.87 3.65 -17.39
C SER A 423 -10.35 3.96 -17.58
N ASN A 424 -11.20 2.94 -17.48
CA ASN A 424 -12.65 3.11 -17.52
C ASN A 424 -13.23 2.95 -16.11
N VAL A 425 -13.94 3.97 -15.63
CA VAL A 425 -14.49 4.01 -14.28
C VAL A 425 -16.01 4.15 -14.32
N ILE A 426 -16.69 3.27 -13.59
CA ILE A 426 -18.14 3.26 -13.39
C ILE A 426 -18.40 3.47 -11.91
N VAL A 427 -19.05 4.58 -11.57
CA VAL A 427 -19.60 4.87 -10.25
C VAL A 427 -21.12 4.72 -10.33
N ASN A 428 -21.69 3.71 -9.69
CA ASN A 428 -23.15 3.50 -9.76
C ASN A 428 -23.90 4.59 -8.98
N THR A 429 -23.50 4.90 -7.75
CA THR A 429 -24.10 5.98 -6.93
C THR A 429 -23.02 6.79 -6.21
N LEU A 430 -23.06 8.11 -6.37
CA LEU A 430 -22.25 9.09 -5.63
C LEU A 430 -23.11 9.82 -4.59
N GLU A 431 -22.79 9.72 -3.30
CA GLU A 431 -23.63 10.23 -2.20
C GLU A 431 -23.29 11.66 -1.75
N LYS A 432 -21.99 12.00 -1.61
CA LYS A 432 -21.58 13.27 -0.98
C LYS A 432 -20.65 14.10 -1.83
N THR A 433 -19.38 13.72 -1.87
CA THR A 433 -18.33 14.49 -2.57
C THR A 433 -17.53 13.62 -3.52
N GLY A 434 -17.15 14.18 -4.66
CA GLY A 434 -16.30 13.51 -5.62
C GLY A 434 -15.35 14.50 -6.28
N ILE A 435 -14.05 14.27 -6.13
CA ILE A 435 -13.01 14.89 -6.94
C ILE A 435 -12.58 13.84 -7.95
N LEU A 436 -12.95 14.01 -9.21
CA LEU A 436 -12.85 13.00 -10.25
C LEU A 436 -11.94 13.51 -11.36
N VAL A 437 -10.74 12.97 -11.43
CA VAL A 437 -9.74 13.31 -12.46
C VAL A 437 -9.62 12.16 -13.44
N GLY A 438 -9.78 12.44 -14.72
CA GLY A 438 -9.67 11.48 -15.81
C GLY A 438 -8.72 11.95 -16.90
N SER A 439 -7.80 11.07 -17.31
CA SER A 439 -6.90 11.28 -18.45
C SER A 439 -6.89 10.01 -19.31
N PHE A 440 -7.38 10.08 -20.55
CA PHE A 440 -7.60 8.94 -21.44
C PHE A 440 -8.52 7.84 -20.85
N GLY A 441 -9.75 7.73 -21.33
CA GLY A 441 -10.67 6.66 -20.91
C GLY A 441 -12.12 7.12 -20.83
N ASN A 442 -12.89 6.48 -19.93
CA ASN A 442 -14.32 6.78 -19.75
C ASN A 442 -14.66 6.92 -18.27
N LEU A 443 -15.54 7.87 -17.94
CA LEU A 443 -16.11 8.06 -16.61
C LEU A 443 -17.64 8.02 -16.69
N PHE A 444 -18.26 7.09 -15.96
CA PHE A 444 -19.71 6.99 -15.86
C PHE A 444 -20.16 7.16 -14.41
N ILE A 445 -21.09 8.09 -14.15
CA ILE A 445 -21.78 8.21 -12.86
C ILE A 445 -23.27 7.93 -13.06
N GLY A 446 -23.73 6.77 -12.60
CA GLY A 446 -25.08 6.28 -12.81
C GLY A 446 -26.15 7.05 -12.03
N LYS A 447 -25.80 7.58 -10.86
CA LYS A 447 -26.68 8.37 -9.99
C LYS A 447 -25.88 9.24 -9.04
N VAL A 448 -26.37 10.46 -8.81
CA VAL A 448 -25.91 11.32 -7.71
C VAL A 448 -27.03 11.43 -6.67
N ALA A 449 -26.71 11.36 -5.38
CA ALA A 449 -27.70 11.45 -4.33
C ALA A 449 -28.27 12.87 -4.19
N PRO A 450 -29.54 13.04 -3.77
CA PRO A 450 -30.16 14.36 -3.64
C PRO A 450 -29.50 15.30 -2.63
N ASP A 451 -28.73 14.78 -1.69
CA ASP A 451 -28.07 15.48 -0.60
C ASP A 451 -26.54 15.55 -0.76
N PHE A 452 -26.07 15.41 -2.01
CA PHE A 452 -24.68 15.66 -2.38
C PHE A 452 -24.26 17.10 -2.08
N SER A 453 -22.94 17.30 -1.95
CA SER A 453 -22.36 18.62 -1.67
C SER A 453 -21.66 19.19 -2.90
N THR A 454 -20.60 18.53 -3.38
CA THR A 454 -19.83 19.03 -4.53
C THR A 454 -19.26 17.87 -5.33
N VAL A 455 -19.37 17.97 -6.65
CA VAL A 455 -18.76 17.04 -7.59
C VAL A 455 -17.87 17.84 -8.52
N ASP A 456 -16.56 17.73 -8.33
CA ASP A 456 -15.53 18.37 -9.13
C ASP A 456 -14.97 17.35 -10.11
N ILE A 457 -14.95 17.70 -11.39
CA ILE A 457 -14.57 16.80 -12.48
C ILE A 457 -13.54 17.51 -13.35
N SER A 458 -12.40 16.87 -13.58
CA SER A 458 -11.35 17.36 -14.47
C SER A 458 -10.99 16.27 -15.48
N LEU A 459 -11.22 16.55 -16.76
CA LEU A 459 -11.10 15.58 -17.85
C LEU A 459 -10.13 16.06 -18.92
N GLU A 460 -9.25 15.16 -19.34
CA GLU A 460 -8.39 15.30 -20.49
C GLU A 460 -8.49 14.04 -21.36
N ASN A 461 -8.88 14.19 -22.63
CA ASN A 461 -9.10 13.06 -23.55
C ASN A 461 -9.98 11.93 -22.95
N THR A 462 -10.96 12.29 -22.11
CA THR A 462 -11.75 11.33 -21.33
C THR A 462 -13.23 11.66 -21.47
N ASP A 463 -14.03 10.71 -21.93
CA ASP A 463 -15.46 10.93 -22.09
C ASP A 463 -16.18 10.67 -20.77
N ALA A 464 -17.15 11.53 -20.44
CA ALA A 464 -17.90 11.44 -19.21
C ALA A 464 -19.41 11.50 -19.42
N THR A 465 -20.12 10.61 -18.74
CA THR A 465 -21.58 10.61 -18.68
C THR A 465 -22.05 10.58 -17.23
N LEU A 466 -22.91 11.53 -16.87
CA LEU A 466 -23.41 11.69 -15.50
C LEU A 466 -24.93 11.80 -15.48
N SER A 467 -25.57 10.99 -14.63
CA SER A 467 -26.98 11.13 -14.32
C SER A 467 -27.19 12.14 -13.20
N ILE A 468 -27.90 13.23 -13.48
CA ILE A 468 -28.10 14.35 -12.55
C ILE A 468 -29.21 14.07 -11.52
N PRO A 469 -29.11 14.60 -10.29
CA PRO A 469 -30.11 14.37 -9.26
C PRO A 469 -31.34 15.25 -9.44
N ASN A 470 -32.52 14.74 -9.03
CA ASN A 470 -33.77 15.51 -9.01
C ASN A 470 -33.85 16.51 -7.82
N THR A 471 -32.79 17.26 -7.55
CA THR A 471 -32.66 18.24 -6.44
C THR A 471 -32.08 19.55 -6.95
N ALA A 472 -32.25 20.66 -6.24
CA ALA A 472 -31.67 21.92 -6.70
C ALA A 472 -30.13 21.91 -6.67
N PHE A 473 -29.48 22.29 -7.77
CA PHE A 473 -28.02 22.42 -7.86
C PHE A 473 -27.64 23.48 -8.89
N SER A 474 -26.47 24.08 -8.71
CA SER A 474 -25.80 24.89 -9.73
C SER A 474 -24.73 24.05 -10.43
N PHE A 475 -24.43 24.36 -11.68
CA PHE A 475 -23.30 23.75 -12.38
C PHE A 475 -22.46 24.81 -13.10
N TYR A 476 -21.18 24.50 -13.23
CA TYR A 476 -20.21 25.21 -14.02
C TYR A 476 -19.50 24.22 -14.93
N PHE A 477 -19.42 24.53 -16.22
CA PHE A 477 -18.67 23.78 -17.21
C PHE A 477 -17.70 24.69 -17.94
N ASN A 478 -16.46 24.22 -18.08
CA ASN A 478 -15.38 24.92 -18.76
C ASN A 478 -14.69 23.97 -19.75
N GLY A 479 -15.16 23.98 -20.99
CA GLY A 479 -14.71 23.08 -22.04
C GLY A 479 -13.73 23.73 -23.03
N LYS A 480 -12.63 23.04 -23.35
CA LYS A 480 -11.76 23.32 -24.50
C LYS A 480 -11.93 22.21 -25.53
N LYS A 481 -12.48 22.53 -26.72
CA LYS A 481 -12.80 21.53 -27.76
C LYS A 481 -13.52 20.28 -27.20
N SER A 482 -14.44 20.52 -26.28
CA SER A 482 -15.10 19.50 -25.47
C SER A 482 -16.61 19.65 -25.65
N PRO A 483 -17.24 18.81 -26.50
CA PRO A 483 -18.68 18.81 -26.68
C PRO A 483 -19.41 18.58 -25.35
N PHE A 484 -20.50 19.31 -25.15
CA PHE A 484 -21.33 19.23 -23.95
C PHE A 484 -22.79 19.03 -24.34
N SER A 485 -23.43 18.03 -23.73
CA SER A 485 -24.85 17.73 -23.87
C SER A 485 -25.52 17.73 -22.49
N ALA A 486 -26.71 18.32 -22.40
CA ALA A 486 -27.48 18.37 -21.16
C ALA A 486 -28.99 18.30 -21.46
N PRO A 487 -29.82 17.84 -20.50
CA PRO A 487 -31.26 17.77 -20.71
C PRO A 487 -31.87 19.18 -20.73
N ALA A 488 -32.97 19.35 -21.46
CA ALA A 488 -33.68 20.63 -21.62
C ALA A 488 -34.19 21.23 -20.29
N SER A 489 -34.19 20.45 -19.22
CA SER A 489 -34.57 20.88 -17.88
C SER A 489 -33.50 21.72 -17.18
N LEU A 490 -32.28 21.80 -17.71
CA LEU A 490 -31.24 22.68 -17.17
C LEU A 490 -31.35 24.07 -17.78
N GLU A 491 -31.31 25.09 -16.93
CA GLU A 491 -31.14 26.47 -17.35
C GLU A 491 -29.65 26.74 -17.55
N ILE A 492 -29.26 27.21 -18.74
CA ILE A 492 -27.86 27.32 -19.15
C ILE A 492 -27.60 28.68 -19.79
N ASP A 493 -26.69 29.43 -19.18
CA ASP A 493 -26.08 30.62 -19.74
C ASP A 493 -24.73 30.26 -20.38
N LYS A 494 -24.60 30.56 -21.67
CA LYS A 494 -23.41 30.24 -22.46
C LYS A 494 -22.57 31.48 -22.72
N ASN A 495 -21.28 31.39 -22.42
CA ASN A 495 -20.27 32.36 -22.81
C ASN A 495 -19.13 31.65 -23.56
N VAL A 496 -18.57 32.29 -24.57
CA VAL A 496 -17.44 31.77 -25.35
C VAL A 496 -16.30 32.78 -25.27
N SER A 497 -15.18 32.37 -24.68
CA SER A 497 -14.01 33.24 -24.50
C SER A 497 -12.72 32.43 -24.67
N GLY A 498 -11.74 32.97 -25.40
CA GLY A 498 -10.41 32.36 -25.55
C GLY A 498 -10.41 30.94 -26.14
N GLY A 499 -11.36 30.60 -27.02
CA GLY A 499 -11.50 29.24 -27.58
C GLY A 499 -12.06 28.20 -26.61
N ARG A 500 -12.58 28.65 -25.46
CA ARG A 500 -13.26 27.83 -24.46
C ARG A 500 -14.75 28.14 -24.42
N VAL A 501 -15.54 27.12 -24.11
CA VAL A 501 -16.98 27.24 -23.86
C VAL A 501 -17.18 27.20 -22.35
N LEU A 502 -17.68 28.32 -21.80
CA LEU A 502 -18.05 28.46 -20.41
C LEU A 502 -19.57 28.38 -20.31
N LEU A 503 -20.06 27.41 -19.56
CA LEU A 503 -21.48 27.28 -19.27
C LEU A 503 -21.67 27.45 -17.77
N ASN A 504 -22.52 28.40 -17.41
CA ASN A 504 -23.05 28.50 -16.05
C ASN A 504 -24.52 28.13 -16.10
N GLY A 505 -25.00 27.46 -15.08
CA GLY A 505 -26.41 27.16 -15.05
C GLY A 505 -26.85 26.49 -13.79
N PHE A 506 -28.11 26.09 -13.77
CA PHE A 506 -28.70 25.46 -12.62
C PHE A 506 -29.87 24.56 -12.98
N TYR A 507 -30.25 23.75 -12.01
CA TYR A 507 -31.47 22.99 -12.01
C TYR A 507 -32.28 23.38 -10.76
N LYS A 508 -33.54 23.78 -10.96
CA LYS A 508 -34.51 24.28 -9.95
C LYS A 508 -34.16 25.56 -9.19
N ALA A 509 -32.90 25.80 -8.79
CA ALA A 509 -32.49 27.03 -8.10
C ALA A 509 -31.02 27.39 -8.37
N SER A 510 -30.77 28.66 -8.68
CA SER A 510 -29.44 29.21 -9.00
C SER A 510 -28.51 29.41 -7.79
N ASN A 511 -29.07 29.57 -6.58
CA ASN A 511 -28.34 29.81 -5.34
C ASN A 511 -28.13 28.53 -4.50
N SER A 512 -28.14 27.36 -5.13
CA SER A 512 -27.92 26.10 -4.42
C SER A 512 -26.50 26.00 -3.88
N LEU A 513 -26.34 25.44 -2.68
CA LEU A 513 -25.03 25.07 -2.14
C LEU A 513 -24.45 23.82 -2.82
N LYS A 514 -25.26 23.08 -3.58
CA LYS A 514 -24.86 21.84 -4.27
C LYS A 514 -24.33 22.16 -5.66
N LYS A 515 -23.12 21.69 -5.96
CA LYS A 515 -22.37 22.14 -7.14
C LYS A 515 -21.80 21.00 -7.97
N PHE A 516 -21.91 21.13 -9.27
CA PHE A 516 -21.09 20.40 -10.24
C PHE A 516 -20.10 21.35 -10.89
N ASN A 517 -18.80 21.09 -10.78
CA ASN A 517 -17.79 21.84 -11.51
C ASN A 517 -17.08 20.90 -12.47
N ILE A 518 -17.11 21.21 -13.77
CA ILE A 518 -16.59 20.33 -14.81
C ILE A 518 -15.59 21.11 -15.67
N ASN A 519 -14.32 20.75 -15.57
CA ASN A 519 -13.28 21.21 -16.48
C ASN A 519 -12.98 20.09 -17.48
N ALA A 520 -13.08 20.40 -18.77
CA ALA A 520 -12.91 19.40 -19.83
C ALA A 520 -11.99 19.93 -20.93
N SER A 521 -11.02 19.11 -21.35
CA SER A 521 -10.18 19.36 -22.52
C SER A 521 -10.23 18.14 -23.42
N TYR A 522 -10.62 18.35 -24.68
CA TYR A 522 -10.73 17.27 -25.69
C TYR A 522 -11.59 16.08 -25.22
N SER A 523 -12.66 16.36 -24.48
CA SER A 523 -13.45 15.38 -23.75
C SER A 523 -14.94 15.59 -24.01
N ASN A 524 -15.69 14.53 -24.31
CA ASN A 524 -17.14 14.63 -24.48
C ASN A 524 -17.81 14.52 -23.10
N VAL A 525 -18.69 15.47 -22.77
CA VAL A 525 -19.42 15.47 -21.50
C VAL A 525 -20.92 15.43 -21.73
N THR A 526 -21.59 14.44 -21.15
CA THR A 526 -23.05 14.30 -21.21
C THR A 526 -23.65 14.29 -19.81
N LEU A 527 -24.57 15.23 -19.56
CA LEU A 527 -25.49 15.17 -18.43
C LEU A 527 -26.81 14.57 -18.90
N GLN A 528 -27.38 13.64 -18.12
CA GLN A 528 -28.65 12.98 -18.42
C GLN A 528 -29.53 12.84 -17.17
N ASN A 529 -30.84 12.65 -17.34
CA ASN A 529 -31.79 12.50 -16.23
C ASN A 529 -31.92 11.06 -15.74
#